data_AF-A0A8S1UVA4-F1
#
_entry.id   AF-A0A8S1UVA4-F1
#
_cell.length_a   1.000
_cell.length_b   1.000
_cell.length_c   1.000
_cell.angle_alpha   90.00
_cell.angle_beta   90.00
_cell.angle_gamma   90.00
#
_symmetry.space_group_name_H-M   'P 1'
#
loop_
_entity.id
_entity.type
_entity.pdbx_description
1 polymer ?
#
loop_
_entity_poly.entity_id
_entity_poly.type
_entity_poly.pdbx_seq_one_letter_code
_entity_poly.pdbx_strand_id
1 'polypeptide(L)'
;MGPVCTAQKRKNKAQEEKEAIRNSNQPCLESTSLAAGQSLPLELKNQSGVEEAVQNLMQLFKRFTMFLELVGNLSQLPQHTRDKLNNCIAIKQNISIIIQNNVKRVMREQQIIKRIDESDYYLIFNDRKFASTFNQMMSKLANLVLTELKPDEDFQNAFPILAVSFEEEAQKINNIVEKLKNNIIVSIRKGSSQHSISINQQQSNRKASQQ
;
A
#
# COMPACT_ATOMS: atom_id res chain seq x y z
N MET A 1 30.19 53.57 30.59
CA MET A 1 29.41 54.82 30.55
C MET A 1 29.07 55.10 29.09
N GLY A 2 27.88 54.71 28.64
CA GLY A 2 27.39 55.04 27.30
C GLY A 2 26.40 56.21 27.33
N PRO A 3 25.95 56.67 26.16
CA PRO A 3 24.62 57.25 26.03
C PRO A 3 23.74 56.45 25.05
N VAL A 4 22.44 56.50 25.34
CA VAL A 4 21.31 55.81 24.70
C VAL A 4 20.45 56.83 23.94
N CYS A 5 19.55 56.32 23.08
CA CYS A 5 18.34 56.93 22.47
C CYS A 5 18.54 57.48 21.04
N THR A 6 17.69 57.24 20.04
CA THR A 6 16.33 56.65 19.95
C THR A 6 16.03 56.35 18.47
N ALA A 7 15.29 55.28 18.13
CA ALA A 7 14.68 55.11 16.81
C ALA A 7 13.24 54.59 16.93
N GLN A 8 12.35 55.27 16.22
CA GLN A 8 10.89 55.29 16.32
C GLN A 8 10.18 54.00 15.88
N LYS A 9 9.15 53.64 16.66
CA LYS A 9 7.99 52.83 16.26
C LYS A 9 7.18 53.57 15.18
N ARG A 10 6.79 52.87 14.11
CA ARG A 10 5.64 53.24 13.27
C ARG A 10 4.49 52.25 13.49
N LYS A 11 3.29 52.81 13.70
CA LYS A 11 1.97 52.17 13.69
C LYS A 11 1.22 52.57 12.42
N ASN A 12 0.21 51.76 12.09
CA ASN A 12 -1.08 52.03 11.39
C ASN A 12 -1.25 51.11 10.15
N LYS A 13 -2.17 50.12 10.13
CA LYS A 13 -3.66 50.16 10.05
C LYS A 13 -4.17 50.89 8.79
N ALA A 14 -4.70 50.14 7.83
CA ALA A 14 -5.81 50.56 6.98
C ALA A 14 -6.43 49.33 6.29
N GLN A 15 -7.75 49.29 6.33
CA GLN A 15 -8.69 48.28 5.86
C GLN A 15 -9.72 49.11 5.11
N GLU A 16 -9.82 48.99 3.79
CA GLU A 16 -10.87 49.60 2.94
C GLU A 16 -10.83 48.90 1.57
N GLU A 17 -11.87 48.12 1.25
CA GLU A 17 -12.79 48.27 0.11
C GLU A 17 -12.44 47.26 -1.01
N LYS A 18 -13.19 46.16 -1.22
CA LYS A 18 -14.51 46.02 -1.87
C LYS A 18 -14.67 46.81 -3.18
N GLU A 19 -15.02 46.05 -4.21
CA GLU A 19 -15.47 46.43 -5.57
C GLU A 19 -14.41 46.64 -6.66
N ALA A 20 -14.19 45.58 -7.44
CA ALA A 20 -14.05 45.68 -8.91
C ALA A 20 -14.40 44.33 -9.55
N ILE A 21 -15.70 44.03 -9.65
CA ILE A 21 -16.22 43.11 -10.66
C ILE A 21 -16.27 43.90 -11.97
N ARG A 22 -15.42 43.56 -12.94
CA ARG A 22 -15.83 43.40 -14.35
C ARG A 22 -14.67 43.02 -15.25
N ASN A 23 -14.96 42.05 -16.10
CA ASN A 23 -14.32 41.75 -17.38
C ASN A 23 -12.94 41.09 -17.32
N SER A 24 -12.97 39.75 -17.25
CA SER A 24 -12.00 38.97 -18.02
C SER A 24 -12.72 37.86 -18.76
N ASN A 25 -12.71 37.98 -20.08
CA ASN A 25 -13.32 37.07 -21.05
C ASN A 25 -12.65 35.69 -20.96
N GLN A 26 -13.35 34.70 -20.41
CA GLN A 26 -13.02 33.30 -20.65
C GLN A 26 -13.63 32.88 -21.99
N PRO A 27 -12.86 32.34 -22.94
CA PRO A 27 -13.43 31.58 -24.04
C PRO A 27 -13.92 30.24 -23.47
N CYS A 28 -15.24 30.10 -23.40
CA CYS A 28 -15.91 28.82 -23.25
C CYS A 28 -15.61 28.00 -24.51
N LEU A 29 -14.78 26.97 -24.40
CA LEU A 29 -14.69 25.95 -25.44
C LEU A 29 -15.82 24.97 -25.20
N GLU A 30 -16.80 25.04 -26.10
CA GLU A 30 -17.95 24.15 -26.16
C GLU A 30 -17.51 22.69 -26.21
N SER A 31 -18.16 21.91 -25.35
CA SER A 31 -18.15 20.46 -25.31
C SER A 31 -18.61 19.87 -26.65
N THR A 32 -17.67 19.61 -27.56
CA THR A 32 -17.92 18.69 -28.67
C THR A 32 -17.68 17.27 -28.19
N SER A 33 -18.80 16.62 -27.91
CA SER A 33 -18.92 15.16 -27.78
C SER A 33 -18.24 14.47 -28.96
N LEU A 34 -17.16 13.74 -28.69
CA LEU A 34 -16.61 12.73 -29.58
C LEU A 34 -16.41 11.42 -28.80
N ALA A 35 -17.27 10.47 -29.13
CA ALA A 35 -17.01 9.03 -29.22
C ALA A 35 -16.33 8.34 -28.02
N ALA A 36 -17.17 7.66 -27.23
CA ALA A 36 -17.06 6.25 -26.89
C ALA A 36 -15.67 5.57 -27.02
N GLY A 37 -15.18 5.08 -25.87
CA GLY A 37 -14.66 3.71 -25.84
C GLY A 37 -13.15 3.49 -25.90
N GLN A 38 -12.31 4.48 -25.58
CA GLN A 38 -10.92 4.16 -25.23
C GLN A 38 -10.84 3.74 -23.76
N SER A 39 -11.05 2.45 -23.52
CA SER A 39 -10.68 1.83 -22.25
C SER A 39 -9.19 2.11 -22.01
N LEU A 40 -8.88 2.84 -20.93
CA LEU A 40 -7.52 2.90 -20.39
C LEU A 40 -6.92 1.48 -20.41
N PRO A 41 -5.64 1.29 -20.80
CA PRO A 41 -5.05 -0.04 -20.83
C PRO A 41 -5.26 -0.72 -19.48
N LEU A 42 -5.92 -1.88 -19.48
CA LEU A 42 -6.30 -2.60 -18.26
C LEU A 42 -5.09 -2.89 -17.35
N GLU A 43 -3.88 -2.92 -17.94
CA GLU A 43 -2.61 -3.05 -17.23
C GLU A 43 -2.34 -1.91 -16.23
N LEU A 44 -2.69 -0.66 -16.56
CA LEU A 44 -2.56 0.48 -15.63
C LEU A 44 -3.52 0.35 -14.44
N LYS A 45 -4.73 -0.17 -14.67
CA LYS A 45 -5.76 -0.33 -13.62
C LYS A 45 -5.43 -1.46 -12.64
N ASN A 46 -4.78 -2.52 -13.11
CA ASN A 46 -4.32 -3.61 -12.24
C ASN A 46 -3.03 -3.25 -11.50
N GLN A 47 -2.17 -2.42 -12.07
CA GLN A 47 -0.98 -1.88 -11.38
C GLN A 47 -1.38 -0.96 -10.23
N SER A 48 -2.35 -0.06 -10.44
CA SER A 48 -2.82 0.84 -9.37
C SER A 48 -3.42 0.08 -8.18
N GLY A 49 -4.14 -1.02 -8.41
CA GLY A 49 -4.76 -1.81 -7.35
C GLY A 49 -3.78 -2.61 -6.50
N VAL A 50 -2.64 -3.05 -7.06
CA VAL A 50 -1.57 -3.71 -6.29
C VAL A 50 -0.84 -2.67 -5.44
N GLU A 51 -0.50 -1.52 -6.03
CA GLU A 51 0.17 -0.43 -5.34
C GLU A 51 -0.62 0.01 -4.10
N GLU A 52 -1.90 0.33 -4.28
CA GLU A 52 -2.79 0.78 -3.21
C GLU A 52 -2.92 -0.27 -2.10
N ALA A 53 -3.04 -1.55 -2.47
CA ALA A 53 -3.15 -2.62 -1.49
C ALA A 53 -1.86 -2.78 -0.68
N VAL A 54 -0.69 -2.70 -1.33
CA VAL A 54 0.62 -2.76 -0.66
C VAL A 54 0.80 -1.55 0.26
N GLN A 55 0.43 -0.36 -0.18
CA GLN A 55 0.45 0.87 0.64
C GLN A 55 -0.42 0.72 1.90
N ASN A 56 -1.65 0.25 1.73
CA ASN A 56 -2.59 0.03 2.84
C ASN A 56 -2.04 -1.01 3.82
N LEU A 57 -1.48 -2.12 3.34
CA LEU A 57 -0.83 -3.11 4.18
C LEU A 57 0.41 -2.56 4.89
N MET A 58 1.20 -1.67 4.26
CA MET A 58 2.31 -0.97 4.92
C MET A 58 1.84 -0.11 6.09
N GLN A 59 0.74 0.63 5.92
CA GLN A 59 0.18 1.44 6.99
C GLN A 59 -0.32 0.58 8.16
N LEU A 60 -1.01 -0.53 7.86
CA LEU A 60 -1.45 -1.50 8.88
C LEU A 60 -0.25 -2.12 9.61
N PHE A 61 0.82 -2.48 8.89
CA PHE A 61 2.05 -2.99 9.49
C PHE A 61 2.73 -1.97 10.42
N LYS A 62 2.75 -0.69 10.03
CA LYS A 62 3.27 0.38 10.87
C LYS A 62 2.45 0.54 12.15
N ARG A 63 1.12 0.50 12.05
CA ARG A 63 0.23 0.51 13.23
C ARG A 63 0.46 -0.68 14.15
N PHE A 64 0.57 -1.88 13.57
CA PHE A 64 0.89 -3.09 14.33
C PHE A 64 2.21 -2.97 15.09
N THR A 65 3.23 -2.41 14.45
CA THR A 65 4.53 -2.17 15.07
C THR A 65 4.41 -1.24 16.28
N MET A 66 3.66 -0.15 16.15
CA MET A 66 3.40 0.76 17.27
C MET A 66 2.67 0.05 18.42
N PHE A 67 1.69 -0.81 18.12
CA PHE A 67 0.99 -1.56 19.16
C PHE A 67 1.90 -2.52 19.90
N LEU A 68 2.77 -3.25 19.20
CA LEU A 68 3.74 -4.15 19.85
C LEU A 68 4.71 -3.38 20.77
N GLU A 69 5.09 -2.17 20.42
CA GLU A 69 5.94 -1.33 21.27
C GLU A 69 5.22 -0.87 22.55
N LEU A 70 3.89 -0.73 22.50
CA LEU A 70 3.07 -0.37 23.67
C LEU A 70 2.83 -1.53 24.64
N VAL A 71 2.98 -2.79 24.21
CA VAL A 71 2.88 -3.96 25.09
C VAL A 71 3.96 -3.90 26.20
N GLY A 72 5.09 -3.24 25.94
CA GLY A 72 6.08 -2.93 26.97
C GLY A 72 6.73 -4.16 27.60
N ASN A 73 6.80 -4.19 28.94
CA ASN A 73 7.50 -5.25 29.66
C ASN A 73 6.65 -6.53 29.80
N LEU A 74 7.08 -7.58 29.13
CA LEU A 74 6.42 -8.89 29.10
C LEU A 74 6.62 -9.72 30.38
N SER A 75 7.52 -9.33 31.29
CA SER A 75 7.95 -10.18 32.41
C SER A 75 6.82 -10.54 33.38
N GLN A 76 5.76 -9.73 33.44
CA GLN A 76 4.61 -9.94 34.31
C GLN A 76 3.56 -10.88 33.71
N LEU A 77 3.63 -11.19 32.41
CA LEU A 77 2.68 -12.05 31.74
C LEU A 77 3.04 -13.53 31.92
N PRO A 78 2.07 -14.45 31.91
CA PRO A 78 2.33 -15.87 31.85
C PRO A 78 3.18 -16.28 30.64
N GLN A 79 3.97 -17.35 30.79
CA GLN A 79 4.91 -17.79 29.75
C GLN A 79 4.22 -18.03 28.39
N HIS A 80 3.03 -18.63 28.39
CA HIS A 80 2.30 -18.91 27.16
C HIS A 80 1.91 -17.63 26.39
N THR A 81 1.47 -16.58 27.10
CA THR A 81 1.16 -15.27 26.51
C THR A 81 2.43 -14.60 25.98
N ARG A 82 3.54 -14.69 26.72
CA ARG A 82 4.85 -14.17 26.27
C ARG A 82 5.28 -14.82 24.97
N ASP A 83 5.14 -16.13 24.85
CA ASP A 83 5.54 -16.87 23.65
C ASP A 83 4.73 -16.44 22.42
N LYS A 84 3.41 -16.23 22.57
CA LYS A 84 2.56 -15.69 21.51
C LYS A 84 2.98 -14.28 21.08
N LEU A 85 3.30 -13.40 22.03
CA LEU A 85 3.79 -12.05 21.74
C LEU A 85 5.18 -12.08 21.08
N ASN A 86 6.06 -12.97 21.53
CA ASN A 86 7.36 -13.19 20.90
C ASN A 86 7.22 -13.67 19.45
N ASN A 87 6.21 -14.51 19.15
CA ASN A 87 5.91 -14.90 17.77
C ASN A 87 5.46 -13.69 16.93
N CYS A 88 4.63 -12.80 17.46
CA CYS A 88 4.32 -11.53 16.80
C CYS A 88 5.57 -10.70 16.50
N ILE A 89 6.47 -10.56 17.48
CA ILE A 89 7.72 -9.81 17.35
C ILE A 89 8.61 -10.44 16.27
N ALA A 90 8.73 -11.76 16.24
CA ALA A 90 9.51 -12.47 15.23
C ALA A 90 8.94 -12.26 13.82
N ILE A 91 7.62 -12.33 13.64
CA ILE A 91 6.97 -12.05 12.35
C ILE A 91 7.19 -10.58 11.95
N LYS A 92 7.04 -9.63 12.89
CA LYS A 92 7.35 -8.21 12.67
C LYS A 92 8.76 -8.02 12.14
N GLN A 93 9.76 -8.59 12.80
CA GLN A 93 11.16 -8.50 12.38
C GLN A 93 11.37 -9.06 10.98
N ASN A 94 10.79 -10.21 10.67
CA ASN A 94 10.88 -10.81 9.33
C ASN A 94 10.27 -9.91 8.25
N ILE A 95 9.12 -9.28 8.53
CA ILE A 95 8.50 -8.32 7.61
C ILE A 95 9.43 -7.11 7.40
N SER A 96 9.98 -6.53 8.47
CA SER A 96 10.92 -5.40 8.39
C SER A 96 12.14 -5.73 7.53
N ILE A 97 12.72 -6.92 7.70
CA ILE A 97 13.86 -7.40 6.91
C ILE A 97 13.50 -7.50 5.42
N ILE A 98 12.32 -8.04 5.09
CA ILE A 98 11.86 -8.18 3.70
C ILE A 98 11.70 -6.80 3.06
N ILE A 99 11.08 -5.83 3.75
CA ILE A 99 10.92 -4.46 3.26
C ILE A 99 12.29 -3.85 2.97
N GLN A 100 13.19 -3.85 3.95
CA GLN A 100 14.52 -3.27 3.82
C GLN A 100 15.33 -3.89 2.69
N ASN A 101 15.30 -5.23 2.56
CA ASN A 101 16.02 -5.93 1.51
C ASN A 101 15.50 -5.59 0.11
N ASN A 102 14.19 -5.47 -0.07
CA ASN A 102 13.60 -5.11 -1.36
C ASN A 102 13.91 -3.65 -1.72
N VAL A 103 13.79 -2.71 -0.77
CA VAL A 103 14.17 -1.30 -0.99
C VAL A 103 15.65 -1.20 -1.35
N LYS A 104 16.53 -1.87 -0.60
CA LYS A 104 17.98 -1.91 -0.86
C LYS A 104 18.31 -2.48 -2.23
N ARG A 105 17.56 -3.48 -2.69
CA ARG A 105 17.72 -4.04 -4.03
C ARG A 105 17.38 -2.99 -5.09
N VAL A 106 16.21 -2.36 -5.01
CA VAL A 106 15.77 -1.35 -5.97
C VAL A 106 16.70 -0.13 -5.98
N MET A 107 17.13 0.35 -4.81
CA MET A 107 18.10 1.45 -4.72
C MET A 107 19.43 1.13 -5.41
N ARG A 108 19.95 -0.10 -5.27
CA ARG A 108 21.17 -0.53 -5.97
C ARG A 108 20.97 -0.59 -7.48
N GLU A 109 19.81 -1.10 -7.94
CA GLU A 109 19.45 -1.15 -9.36
C GLU A 109 19.37 0.27 -9.95
N GLN A 110 18.87 1.23 -9.18
CA GLN A 110 18.75 2.64 -9.56
C GLN A 110 19.98 3.50 -9.24
N GLN A 111 21.09 2.91 -8.77
CA GLN A 111 22.33 3.61 -8.38
C GLN A 111 22.12 4.71 -7.31
N ILE A 112 21.15 4.54 -6.42
CA ILE A 112 20.87 5.45 -5.31
C ILE A 112 21.79 5.08 -4.12
N ILE A 113 22.68 6.00 -3.74
CA ILE A 113 23.65 5.80 -2.65
C ILE A 113 23.27 6.66 -1.44
N LYS A 114 22.40 6.14 -0.58
CA LYS A 114 22.07 6.72 0.73
C LYS A 114 21.59 5.65 1.72
N ARG A 115 21.36 6.05 2.98
CA ARG A 115 20.66 5.22 3.96
C ARG A 115 19.18 5.10 3.60
N ILE A 116 18.57 3.97 3.96
CA ILE A 116 17.14 3.72 3.73
C ILE A 116 16.34 4.45 4.78
N ASP A 117 15.42 5.29 4.34
CA ASP A 117 14.43 5.96 5.18
C ASP A 117 13.02 5.47 4.83
N GLU A 118 12.03 5.72 5.70
CA GLU A 118 10.63 5.32 5.44
C GLU A 118 10.07 5.94 4.16
N SER A 119 10.55 7.13 3.78
CA SER A 119 10.18 7.81 2.54
C SER A 119 10.65 7.07 1.28
N ASP A 120 11.50 6.05 1.39
CA ASP A 120 11.96 5.22 0.28
C ASP A 120 11.08 3.99 0.03
N TYR A 121 10.11 3.71 0.90
CA TYR A 121 9.28 2.50 0.79
C TYR A 121 8.40 2.51 -0.47
N TYR A 122 8.15 3.69 -1.07
CA TYR A 122 7.41 3.77 -2.33
C TYR A 122 8.07 3.02 -3.48
N LEU A 123 9.40 2.82 -3.43
CA LEU A 123 10.18 2.13 -4.46
C LEU A 123 9.74 0.69 -4.69
N ILE A 124 9.04 0.08 -3.73
CA ILE A 124 8.64 -1.34 -3.78
C ILE A 124 7.13 -1.54 -3.89
N PHE A 125 6.31 -0.48 -3.91
CA PHE A 125 4.85 -0.64 -3.91
C PHE A 125 4.30 -1.35 -5.15
N ASN A 126 4.96 -1.17 -6.29
CA ASN A 126 4.58 -1.81 -7.56
C ASN A 126 5.28 -3.16 -7.82
N ASP A 127 6.16 -3.63 -6.93
CA ASP A 127 6.83 -4.91 -7.09
C ASP A 127 5.90 -6.08 -6.73
N ARG A 128 5.50 -6.86 -7.75
CA ARG A 128 4.61 -8.01 -7.60
C ARG A 128 5.20 -9.13 -6.75
N LYS A 129 6.52 -9.37 -6.81
CA LYS A 129 7.20 -10.42 -6.04
C LYS A 129 7.26 -10.03 -4.57
N PHE A 130 7.58 -8.77 -4.30
CA PHE A 130 7.47 -8.20 -2.97
C PHE A 130 6.02 -8.28 -2.47
N ALA A 131 5.05 -7.79 -3.23
CA ALA A 131 3.64 -7.78 -2.86
C ALA A 131 3.13 -9.18 -2.48
N SER A 132 3.46 -10.21 -3.26
CA SER A 132 3.08 -11.59 -2.94
C SER A 132 3.66 -12.06 -1.61
N THR A 133 4.96 -11.87 -1.39
CA THR A 133 5.66 -12.30 -0.16
C THR A 133 5.16 -11.51 1.05
N PHE A 134 5.01 -10.20 0.90
CA PHE A 134 4.54 -9.30 1.93
C PHE A 134 3.10 -9.64 2.34
N ASN A 135 2.22 -9.90 1.37
CA ASN A 135 0.84 -10.33 1.62
C ASN A 135 0.76 -11.63 2.44
N GLN A 136 1.62 -12.61 2.14
CA GLN A 136 1.68 -13.86 2.92
C GLN A 136 2.12 -13.61 4.36
N MET A 137 3.11 -12.76 4.58
CA MET A 137 3.61 -12.44 5.92
C MET A 137 2.58 -11.64 6.74
N MET A 138 1.90 -10.68 6.11
CA MET A 138 0.80 -9.94 6.74
C MET A 138 -0.37 -10.85 7.11
N SER A 139 -0.73 -11.81 6.25
CA SER A 139 -1.76 -12.80 6.56
C SER A 139 -1.35 -13.69 7.74
N LYS A 140 -0.10 -14.12 7.82
CA LYS A 140 0.42 -14.87 8.98
C LYS A 140 0.31 -14.05 10.27
N LEU A 141 0.67 -12.77 10.22
CA LEU A 141 0.56 -11.87 11.36
C LEU A 141 -0.87 -11.71 11.84
N ALA A 142 -1.80 -11.45 10.91
CA ALA A 142 -3.23 -11.32 11.21
C ALA A 142 -3.82 -12.61 11.78
N ASN A 143 -3.45 -13.77 11.21
CA ASN A 143 -3.92 -15.05 11.72
C ASN A 143 -3.43 -15.30 13.13
N LEU A 144 -2.15 -15.06 13.43
CA LEU A 144 -1.62 -15.25 14.78
C LEU A 144 -2.36 -14.40 15.82
N VAL A 145 -2.72 -13.16 15.44
CA VAL A 145 -3.54 -12.30 16.31
C VAL A 145 -4.92 -12.92 16.55
N LEU A 146 -5.61 -13.31 15.50
CA LEU A 146 -6.99 -13.78 15.58
C LEU A 146 -7.13 -15.16 16.23
N THR A 147 -6.13 -16.04 16.06
CA THR A 147 -6.19 -17.43 16.52
C THR A 147 -5.45 -17.66 17.83
N GLU A 148 -4.44 -16.85 18.18
CA GLU A 148 -3.62 -17.08 19.37
C GLU A 148 -3.75 -15.97 20.42
N LEU A 149 -3.64 -14.70 20.04
CA LEU A 149 -3.70 -13.56 20.97
C LEU A 149 -5.13 -13.16 21.36
N LYS A 150 -6.06 -13.15 20.40
CA LYS A 150 -7.46 -12.82 20.65
C LYS A 150 -8.10 -13.74 21.71
N PRO A 151 -7.96 -15.07 21.65
CA PRO A 151 -8.53 -15.95 22.68
C PRO A 151 -7.69 -16.02 23.98
N ASP A 152 -6.55 -15.32 24.08
CA ASP A 152 -5.69 -15.36 25.27
C ASP A 152 -6.21 -14.42 26.36
N GLU A 153 -6.89 -14.97 27.37
CA GLU A 153 -7.51 -14.16 28.44
C GLU A 153 -6.48 -13.31 29.20
N ASP A 154 -5.28 -13.82 29.43
CA ASP A 154 -4.22 -13.07 30.12
C ASP A 154 -3.79 -11.84 29.31
N PHE A 155 -3.66 -11.97 28.00
CA PHE A 155 -3.43 -10.84 27.10
C PHE A 155 -4.60 -9.85 27.10
N GLN A 156 -5.84 -10.33 27.01
CA GLN A 156 -7.03 -9.49 27.03
C GLN A 156 -7.13 -8.68 28.34
N ASN A 157 -6.82 -9.32 29.47
CA ASN A 157 -6.88 -8.70 30.79
C ASN A 157 -5.73 -7.72 31.01
N ALA A 158 -4.52 -8.06 30.56
CA ALA A 158 -3.35 -7.19 30.71
C ALA A 158 -3.40 -5.97 29.77
N PHE A 159 -3.96 -6.12 28.57
CA PHE A 159 -3.97 -5.06 27.56
C PHE A 159 -5.31 -4.94 26.81
N PRO A 160 -6.42 -4.63 27.49
CA PRO A 160 -7.76 -4.67 26.90
C PRO A 160 -7.91 -3.73 25.68
N ILE A 161 -7.34 -2.52 25.75
CA ILE A 161 -7.41 -1.57 24.64
C ILE A 161 -6.56 -2.03 23.45
N LEU A 162 -5.34 -2.53 23.71
CA LEU A 162 -4.47 -3.03 22.64
C LEU A 162 -5.06 -4.28 22.01
N ALA A 163 -5.70 -5.15 22.79
CA ALA A 163 -6.30 -6.37 22.27
C ALA A 163 -7.39 -6.09 21.23
N VAL A 164 -8.28 -5.13 21.51
CA VAL A 164 -9.28 -4.64 20.53
C VAL A 164 -8.57 -4.04 19.31
N SER A 165 -7.54 -3.23 19.53
CA SER A 165 -6.79 -2.58 18.46
C SER A 165 -6.09 -3.59 17.55
N PHE A 166 -5.47 -4.63 18.12
CA PHE A 166 -4.83 -5.72 17.38
C PHE A 166 -5.86 -6.50 16.56
N GLU A 167 -7.01 -6.81 17.15
CA GLU A 167 -8.10 -7.50 16.44
C GLU A 167 -8.58 -6.69 15.22
N GLU A 168 -8.88 -5.41 15.40
CA GLU A 168 -9.35 -4.56 14.31
C GLU A 168 -8.34 -4.48 13.16
N GLU A 169 -7.06 -4.31 13.47
CA GLU A 169 -6.01 -4.28 12.45
C GLU A 169 -5.85 -5.63 11.76
N ALA A 170 -5.93 -6.74 12.49
CA ALA A 170 -5.88 -8.09 11.91
C ALA A 170 -7.05 -8.36 10.96
N GLN A 171 -8.26 -7.91 11.30
CA GLN A 171 -9.42 -7.99 10.42
C GLN A 171 -9.23 -7.14 9.14
N LYS A 172 -8.72 -5.90 9.27
CA LYS A 172 -8.41 -5.04 8.11
C LYS A 172 -7.35 -5.67 7.21
N ILE A 173 -6.31 -6.28 7.78
CA ILE A 173 -5.28 -7.00 7.03
C ILE A 173 -5.91 -8.13 6.22
N ASN A 174 -6.70 -9.02 6.86
CA ASN A 174 -7.34 -10.13 6.16
C ASN A 174 -8.25 -9.65 5.01
N ASN A 175 -9.00 -8.57 5.22
CA ASN A 175 -9.83 -7.98 4.17
C ASN A 175 -9.03 -7.53 2.94
N ILE A 176 -7.84 -6.94 3.14
CA ILE A 176 -6.98 -6.51 2.01
C ILE A 176 -6.26 -7.72 1.38
N VAL A 177 -5.81 -8.66 2.20
CA VAL A 177 -5.14 -9.89 1.73
C VAL A 177 -6.05 -10.67 0.77
N GLU A 178 -7.33 -10.84 1.12
CA GLU A 178 -8.31 -11.53 0.28
C GLU A 178 -8.59 -10.78 -1.02
N LYS A 179 -8.69 -9.45 -0.99
CA LYS A 179 -8.80 -8.62 -2.20
C LYS A 179 -7.59 -8.81 -3.12
N LEU A 180 -6.37 -8.83 -2.56
CA LEU A 180 -5.13 -9.04 -3.31
C LEU A 180 -5.07 -10.43 -3.96
N LYS A 181 -5.43 -11.49 -3.22
CA LYS A 181 -5.51 -12.86 -3.77
C LYS A 181 -6.44 -12.91 -4.98
N ASN A 182 -7.62 -12.32 -4.87
CA ASN A 182 -8.61 -12.28 -5.95
C ASN A 182 -8.10 -11.50 -7.17
N ASN A 183 -7.43 -10.36 -6.97
CA ASN A 183 -6.87 -9.55 -8.07
C ASN A 183 -5.73 -10.25 -8.82
N ILE A 184 -4.86 -10.98 -8.09
CA ILE A 184 -3.78 -11.77 -8.68
C ILE A 184 -4.34 -12.95 -9.49
N ILE A 185 -5.35 -13.66 -8.96
CA ILE A 185 -6.00 -14.79 -9.66
C ILE A 185 -6.72 -14.34 -10.94
N VAL A 186 -7.43 -13.20 -10.90
CA VAL A 186 -8.13 -12.66 -12.09
C VAL A 186 -7.14 -12.25 -13.17
N SER A 187 -5.98 -11.69 -12.80
CA SER A 187 -4.93 -11.30 -13.75
C SER A 187 -4.30 -12.52 -14.45
N ILE A 188 -4.09 -13.63 -13.73
CA ILE A 188 -3.55 -14.88 -14.28
C ILE A 188 -4.56 -15.54 -15.25
N ARG A 189 -5.84 -15.59 -14.88
CA ARG A 189 -6.89 -16.20 -15.74
C ARG A 189 -7.12 -15.43 -17.03
N LYS A 190 -7.01 -14.10 -17.03
CA LYS A 190 -7.20 -13.29 -18.24
C LYS A 190 -5.97 -13.26 -19.16
N GLY A 191 -4.76 -13.43 -18.61
CA GLY A 191 -3.55 -13.65 -19.41
C GLY A 191 -3.52 -14.99 -20.14
N SER A 192 -4.21 -16.01 -19.61
CA SER A 192 -4.33 -17.34 -20.24
C SER A 192 -5.40 -17.41 -21.34
N SER A 193 -6.25 -16.39 -21.50
CA SER A 193 -7.40 -16.42 -22.40
C SER A 193 -7.12 -15.86 -23.81
N GLN A 194 -5.90 -15.42 -24.12
CA GLN A 194 -5.55 -14.86 -25.45
C GLN A 194 -4.70 -15.80 -26.33
N HIS A 195 -4.56 -17.07 -25.96
CA HIS A 195 -3.96 -18.10 -26.82
C HIS A 195 -4.95 -19.24 -27.11
N SER A 196 -6.06 -18.93 -27.77
CA SER A 196 -6.66 -19.87 -28.71
C SER A 196 -6.15 -19.49 -30.10
N ILE A 197 -5.11 -20.21 -30.52
CA ILE A 197 -4.43 -20.11 -31.81
C ILE A 197 -5.45 -20.35 -32.93
N SER A 198 -5.74 -19.30 -33.70
CA SER A 198 -6.24 -19.45 -35.07
C SER A 198 -5.07 -19.84 -35.97
N ILE A 199 -5.05 -21.08 -36.43
CA ILE A 199 -4.32 -21.68 -37.58
C ILE A 199 -4.87 -23.12 -37.62
N ASN A 200 -5.53 -23.64 -38.66
CA ASN A 200 -4.97 -23.76 -40.00
C ASN A 200 -6.03 -24.06 -41.11
N GLN A 201 -5.80 -23.40 -42.25
CA GLN A 201 -5.88 -23.88 -43.65
C GLN A 201 -7.15 -24.52 -44.22
N GLN A 202 -7.80 -23.69 -45.05
CA GLN A 202 -8.30 -24.05 -46.37
C GLN A 202 -7.37 -25.05 -47.09
N GLN A 203 -7.86 -26.27 -47.32
CA GLN A 203 -7.40 -27.10 -48.43
C GLN A 203 -8.32 -26.85 -49.63
N SER A 204 -7.77 -26.13 -50.61
CA SER A 204 -8.30 -25.99 -51.96
C SER A 204 -8.31 -27.34 -52.65
N ASN A 205 -9.49 -27.92 -52.82
CA ASN A 205 -9.68 -29.10 -53.67
C ASN A 205 -10.08 -28.64 -55.08
N ARG A 206 -9.09 -28.44 -55.98
CA ARG A 206 -9.31 -28.39 -57.43
C ARG A 206 -8.20 -29.13 -58.19
N LYS A 207 -8.62 -30.29 -58.71
CA LYS A 207 -8.16 -31.13 -59.83
C LYS A 207 -7.00 -30.62 -60.72
N ALA A 208 -6.13 -31.56 -61.11
CA ALA A 208 -5.69 -31.70 -62.49
C ALA A 208 -5.37 -33.18 -62.81
N SER A 209 -6.00 -33.68 -63.87
CA SER A 209 -5.77 -34.96 -64.54
C SER A 209 -4.47 -34.92 -65.36
N GLN A 210 -3.79 -36.07 -65.53
CA GLN A 210 -3.13 -36.58 -66.75
C GLN A 210 -2.04 -37.60 -66.39
N GLN A 211 -2.25 -38.88 -66.65
CA GLN A 211 -1.74 -39.64 -67.81
C GLN A 211 -2.33 -41.05 -67.79
#